data_AF-A0A940P0G1-F1
#
_entry.id   AF-A0A940P0G1-F1
#
_cell.length_a   1.000
_cell.length_b   1.000
_cell.length_c   1.000
_cell.angle_alpha   90.00
_cell.angle_beta   90.00
_cell.angle_gamma   90.00
#
_symmetry.space_group_name_H-M   'P 1'
#
loop_
_entity.id
_entity.type
_entity.pdbx_description
1 polymer ?
#
loop_
_entity_poly.entity_id
_entity_poly.type
_entity_poly.pdbx_seq_one_letter_code
_entity_poly.pdbx_strand_id
1 'polypeptide(L)' 'GVLFGIALSKIIANLAEVPVSISTKAIVVSVVFSTVVGIVFGLLPSIKAANLNPIDALRYE' A
#
# COMPACT_ATOMS: atom_id res chain seq x y z
N GLY A 1 -2.87 8.47 2.69
CA GLY A 1 -1.82 7.96 3.59
C GLY A 1 -0.64 8.89 3.66
N VAL A 2 0.22 8.92 2.64
CA VAL A 2 1.51 9.63 2.66
C VAL A 2 1.40 11.13 2.95
N LEU A 3 0.54 11.87 2.24
CA LEU A 3 0.33 13.31 2.47
C LEU A 3 -0.11 13.60 3.92
N PHE A 4 -1.00 12.77 4.45
CA PHE A 4 -1.48 12.87 5.82
C PHE A 4 -0.36 12.56 6.84
N GLY A 5 0.46 11.54 6.57
CA GLY A 5 1.64 11.21 7.38
C GLY A 5 2.69 12.31 7.38
N ILE A 6 2.94 12.98 6.25
CA ILE A 6 3.84 14.14 6.16
C ILE A 6 3.27 15.31 6.96
N ALA A 7 1.97 15.61 6.82
CA ALA A 7 1.31 16.68 7.56
C ALA A 7 1.38 16.46 9.08
N LEU A 8 1.03 15.26 9.55
CA LEU A 8 1.16 14.86 10.96
C LEU A 8 2.60 14.94 11.46
N SER A 9 3.54 14.38 10.70
CA SER A 9 4.97 14.41 11.07
C SER A 9 5.47 15.84 11.24
N LYS A 10 5.01 16.76 10.39
CA LYS A 10 5.39 18.18 10.47
C LYS A 10 4.76 18.89 11.66
N ILE A 11 3.52 18.57 12.01
CA ILE A 11 2.85 19.12 13.20
C ILE A 11 3.57 18.64 14.47
N ILE A 12 3.86 17.34 14.56
CA ILE A 12 4.55 16.75 15.70
C ILE A 12 5.98 17.29 15.81
N ALA A 13 6.69 17.44 14.69
CA ALA A 13 8.03 18.03 14.67
C ALA A 13 8.06 19.46 15.24
N ASN A 14 7.05 20.28 14.91
CA ASN A 14 6.93 21.64 15.44
C ASN A 14 6.59 21.64 16.94
N LEU A 15 5.79 20.70 17.41
CA LEU A 15 5.36 20.64 18.81
C LEU A 15 6.43 20.03 19.74
N ALA A 16 7.22 19.10 19.23
CA ALA A 16 8.24 18.38 19.99
C ALA A 16 9.66 18.94 19.79
N GLU A 17 9.83 19.96 18.93
CA GLU A 17 11.13 20.54 18.52
C GLU A 17 12.16 19.52 18.02
N VAL A 18 11.71 18.33 17.59
CA VAL A 18 12.59 17.26 17.11
C VAL A 18 12.78 17.41 15.60
N PRO A 19 14.03 17.39 15.08
CA PRO A 19 14.26 17.45 13.65
C PRO A 19 13.78 16.16 12.98
N VAL A 20 12.73 16.26 12.16
CA VAL A 20 12.23 15.14 11.36
C VAL A 20 12.88 15.16 9.98
N SER A 21 13.69 14.15 9.69
CA SER A 21 14.33 13.97 8.38
C SER A 21 13.39 13.24 7.43
N ILE A 22 12.73 14.00 6.54
CA ILE A 22 11.83 13.44 5.52
C ILE A 22 12.58 13.33 4.20
N SER A 23 12.91 12.11 3.78
CA SER A 23 13.53 11.85 2.49
C SER A 23 12.47 11.53 1.42
N THR A 24 12.33 12.41 0.43
CA THR A 24 11.42 12.19 -0.71
C THR A 24 11.75 10.90 -1.46
N LYS A 25 13.04 10.56 -1.58
CA LYS A 25 13.48 9.31 -2.25
C LYS A 25 12.97 8.08 -1.50
N ALA A 26 13.08 8.08 -0.17
CA ALA A 26 12.59 6.97 0.66
C ALA A 26 11.07 6.81 0.56
N ILE A 27 10.32 7.93 0.55
CA ILE A 27 8.86 7.89 0.39
C ILE A 27 8.48 7.25 -0.95
N VAL A 28 9.08 7.68 -2.05
CA VAL A 28 8.77 7.16 -3.39
C VAL A 28 9.07 5.67 -3.47
N VAL A 29 10.23 5.22 -3.00
CA VAL A 29 10.60 3.80 -3.01
C VAL A 29 9.62 2.98 -2.17
N SER A 30 9.29 3.44 -0.97
CA SER A 30 8.35 2.72 -0.08
C SER A 30 6.95 2.59 -0.69
N VAL A 31 6.44 3.65 -1.33
CA VAL A 31 5.13 3.61 -1.99
C VAL A 31 5.15 2.65 -3.17
N VAL A 32 6.14 2.76 -4.06
CA VAL A 32 6.26 1.89 -5.23
C VAL A 32 6.38 0.43 -4.79
N PHE A 33 7.23 0.15 -3.80
CA PHE A 33 7.39 -1.19 -3.27
C PHE A 33 6.07 -1.75 -2.71
N SER A 34 5.38 -0.97 -1.85
CA SER A 34 4.08 -1.38 -1.30
C SER A 34 3.03 -1.61 -2.39
N THR A 35 3.01 -0.78 -3.44
CA THR A 35 2.09 -0.93 -4.57
C THR A 35 2.39 -2.21 -5.35
N VAL A 36 3.65 -2.49 -5.66
CA VAL A 36 4.05 -3.71 -6.38
C VAL A 36 3.64 -4.94 -5.58
N VAL A 37 3.96 -4.97 -4.28
CA VAL A 37 3.57 -6.07 -3.39
C VAL A 37 2.05 -6.24 -3.38
N GLY A 38 1.30 -5.16 -3.16
CA GLY A 38 -0.16 -5.19 -3.17
C GLY A 38 -0.76 -5.71 -4.48
N ILE A 39 -0.19 -5.31 -5.62
CA ILE A 39 -0.63 -5.80 -6.94
C ILE A 39 -0.29 -7.27 -7.11
N VAL A 40 0.92 -7.72 -6.79
CA VAL A 40 1.31 -9.13 -6.95
C VAL A 40 0.40 -10.04 -6.12
N PHE A 41 0.21 -9.71 -4.84
CA PHE A 41 -0.61 -10.52 -3.95
C PHE A 41 -2.11 -10.36 -4.18
N GLY A 42 -2.58 -9.29 -4.83
CA GLY A 42 -3.99 -9.13 -5.19
C GLY A 42 -4.32 -9.75 -6.55
N LEU A 43 -3.50 -9.48 -7.56
CA LEU A 43 -3.78 -9.84 -8.95
C LEU A 43 -3.59 -11.34 -9.22
N LEU A 44 -2.52 -11.96 -8.69
CA LEU A 44 -2.27 -13.38 -8.88
C LEU A 44 -3.42 -14.28 -8.37
N PRO A 45 -3.95 -14.11 -7.14
CA PRO A 45 -5.11 -14.90 -6.72
C PRO A 45 -6.39 -14.51 -7.46
N SER A 46 -6.59 -13.24 -7.83
CA SER A 46 -7.76 -12.84 -8.63
C SER A 46 -7.77 -13.51 -10.01
N ILE A 47 -6.61 -13.63 -10.67
CA ILE A 47 -6.50 -14.35 -11.95
C ILE A 47 -6.79 -15.84 -11.76
N LYS A 48 -6.33 -16.44 -10.66
CA LYS A 48 -6.64 -17.82 -10.34
C LYS A 48 -8.14 -18.02 -10.16
N ALA A 49 -8.81 -17.12 -9.41
CA ALA A 49 -10.26 -17.14 -9.21
C ALA A 49 -11.04 -16.95 -10.52
N ALA A 50 -10.60 -16.03 -11.38
CA ALA A 50 -11.27 -15.74 -12.65
C ALA A 50 -11.17 -16.88 -13.68
N ASN A 51 -10.16 -17.74 -13.59
CA ASN A 51 -9.98 -18.91 -14.46
C ASN A 51 -10.59 -20.20 -13.90
N LEU A 52 -11.25 -20.18 -12.74
CA LEU A 52 -12.04 -21.31 -12.28
C LEU A 52 -13.32 -21.42 -13.12
N ASN A 53 -13.74 -22.66 -13.40
CA ASN A 53 -14.98 -22.89 -14.12
C ASN A 53 -16.12 -22.19 -13.36
N PRO A 54 -16.93 -21.36 -14.03
CA PRO A 54 -17.99 -20.60 -13.38
C PRO A 54 -19.02 -21.50 -12.70
N ILE A 55 -19.16 -22.76 -13.15
CA ILE A 55 -19.99 -23.77 -12.49
C ILE A 55 -19.42 -24.16 -11.10
N ASP A 56 -18.09 -24.25 -10.95
CA ASP A 56 -17.44 -24.54 -9.67
C ASP A 56 -17.35 -23.29 -8.77
N ALA A 57 -17.20 -22.10 -9.37
CA ALA A 57 -17.18 -20.82 -8.63
C ALA A 57 -18.56 -20.44 -8.04
N LEU A 58 -19.66 -20.94 -8.63
CA LEU A 58 -21.04 -20.78 -8.13
C LEU A 58 -21.55 -21.98 -7.31
N ARG A 59 -20.91 -23.16 -7.42
CA ARG A 59 -21.22 -24.35 -6.56
C ARG A 59 -20.34 -24.46 -5.32
N TYR A 60 -19.32 -23.61 -5.19
CA TYR A 60 -18.65 -23.34 -3.92
C TYR A 60 -19.53 -22.40 -3.08
N GLU A 61 -20.71 -22.87 -2.69
CA GLU A 61 -21.16 -22.61 -1.32
C GLU A 61 -20.33 -23.46 -0.35
#